data_AF-A0A8U1H4H1-F1
#
_entry.id   AF-A0A8U1H4H1-F1
#
_cell.length_a   1.000
_cell.length_b   1.000
_cell.length_c   1.000
_cell.angle_alpha   90.00
_cell.angle_beta   90.00
_cell.angle_gamma   90.00
#
_symmetry.space_group_name_H-M   'P 1'
#
loop_
_entity.id
_entity.type
_entity.pdbx_description
1 polymer ?
#
loop_
_entity_poly.entity_id
_entity_poly.type
_entity_poly.pdbx_seq_one_letter_code
_entity_poly.pdbx_strand_id
1 'polypeptide(L)'
;MAPVPPGIRFLASFNRDQWYRAFTFSLTFLLYTSFHLSRKPISIVKSELHKNCSALNELSTASSSQLPNLHTAAECSWKPFDKSNYKQLLGAMDYSFLCAYAVGMFLSGIIGERLPIRLYLTFGMLMSGLFTCLFGLGYIYSIHSLGFYIFVQVANGLVQTTGWPSVVTCIGNWFGKGRRGLIMGIWNSHTSVGNILGSLIAGYWVSSNWGLSFIVPGLIIAAMGIICFLFLIEHPNDLRSIHAVQNPAPCSNNQKLTKNWIGTNGHKQLYHSYKQGDKYQNWDTELLLPQDNSSVSVPVQQVVVVKSESEPSAISFMGALRIPGVIEFSLCLLFAKLVSYTFLFWLPLYITKTAHLDAKKAGDLSTLFDVGGIVGGILAGVISDKLGKRATTCAVMLLLAAPILYGFSMISEFGLGPTIGMLLVCGGLVNGPYALITTAVAADLGTHKSLKGNARALSTVTAIIDGTGSVGAAIGPLLAGVLSSQGWDQVFYMLMAADFLALLLLLRLVTKELTSGNVVKPRSGSTTVEDGPTALGVFQFGHGTEW
;
A
#
# COMPACT_ATOMS: atom_id res chain seq x y z
N MET A 1 43.16 -9.23 20.97
CA MET A 1 42.00 -8.39 20.59
C MET A 1 40.73 -9.19 20.80
N ALA A 2 39.70 -8.62 21.41
CA ALA A 2 38.39 -9.27 21.52
C ALA A 2 37.78 -9.44 20.12
N PRO A 3 37.10 -10.56 19.83
CA PRO A 3 36.44 -10.75 18.54
C PRO A 3 35.34 -9.70 18.36
N VAL A 4 35.25 -9.14 17.15
CA VAL A 4 34.20 -8.20 16.78
C VAL A 4 32.83 -8.82 17.08
N PRO A 5 31.94 -8.13 17.85
CA PRO A 5 30.64 -8.67 18.22
C PRO A 5 29.83 -9.12 16.99
N PRO A 6 29.07 -10.23 17.09
CA PRO A 6 28.25 -10.74 15.99
C PRO A 6 27.30 -9.67 15.40
N GLY A 7 26.75 -8.79 16.26
CA GLY A 7 25.89 -7.69 15.82
C GLY A 7 26.58 -6.67 14.93
N ILE A 8 27.85 -6.35 15.19
CA ILE A 8 28.63 -5.43 14.35
C ILE A 8 28.97 -6.09 13.01
N ARG A 9 29.27 -7.39 12.99
CA ARG A 9 29.47 -8.14 11.74
C ARG A 9 28.20 -8.16 10.90
N PHE A 10 27.03 -8.30 11.54
CA PHE A 10 25.74 -8.20 10.86
C PHE A 10 25.52 -6.80 10.28
N LEU A 11 25.71 -5.72 11.05
CA LEU A 11 25.55 -4.34 10.57
C LEU A 11 26.54 -3.98 9.44
N ALA A 12 27.78 -4.45 9.54
CA ALA A 12 28.82 -4.25 8.53
C ALA A 12 28.61 -5.11 7.27
N SER A 13 27.78 -6.16 7.33
CA SER A 13 27.46 -6.98 6.16
C SER A 13 26.51 -6.28 5.18
N PHE A 14 25.85 -5.20 5.60
CA PHE A 14 24.95 -4.44 4.74
C PHE A 14 25.70 -3.46 3.85
N ASN A 15 25.55 -3.62 2.54
CA ASN A 15 26.03 -2.63 1.59
C ASN A 15 25.19 -1.34 1.68
N ARG A 16 25.78 -0.22 1.26
CA ARG A 16 25.13 1.11 1.30
C ARG A 16 23.77 1.14 0.58
N ASP A 17 23.62 0.43 -0.54
CA ASP A 17 22.34 0.26 -1.26
C ASP A 17 21.26 -0.43 -0.40
N GLN A 18 21.65 -1.45 0.37
CA GLN A 18 20.72 -2.18 1.24
C GLN A 18 20.28 -1.31 2.43
N TRP A 19 21.16 -0.45 2.95
CA TRP A 19 20.80 0.56 3.94
C TRP A 19 19.78 1.55 3.40
N TYR A 20 19.94 2.04 2.17
CA TYR A 20 18.95 2.94 1.55
C TYR A 20 17.60 2.26 1.27
N ARG A 21 17.62 0.96 0.86
CA ARG A 21 16.39 0.16 0.75
C ARG A 21 15.68 0.01 2.09
N ALA A 22 16.40 -0.36 3.14
CA ALA A 22 15.85 -0.53 4.49
C ALA A 22 15.32 0.80 5.06
N PHE A 23 16.04 1.89 4.80
CA PHE A 23 15.62 3.24 5.17
C PHE A 23 14.33 3.64 4.46
N THR A 24 14.27 3.51 3.13
CA THR A 24 13.08 3.88 2.35
C THR A 24 11.88 3.01 2.70
N PHE A 25 12.10 1.72 2.94
CA PHE A 25 11.09 0.79 3.43
C PHE A 25 10.52 1.26 4.77
N SER A 26 11.39 1.52 5.76
CA SER A 26 10.98 1.97 7.10
C SER A 26 10.30 3.34 7.05
N LEU A 27 10.82 4.28 6.25
CA LEU A 27 10.25 5.60 6.11
C LEU A 27 8.83 5.50 5.53
N THR A 28 8.66 4.89 4.36
CA THR A 28 7.32 4.73 3.73
C THR A 28 6.35 3.94 4.60
N PHE A 29 6.83 2.93 5.35
CA PHE A 29 6.03 2.22 6.35
C PHE A 29 5.49 3.17 7.42
N LEU A 30 6.35 4.02 8.01
CA LEU A 30 5.96 4.99 9.04
C LEU A 30 5.06 6.11 8.48
N LEU A 31 5.35 6.60 7.26
CA LEU A 31 4.51 7.58 6.58
C LEU A 31 3.08 7.04 6.46
N TYR A 32 2.90 5.81 5.98
CA TYR A 32 1.57 5.25 5.78
C TYR A 32 0.91 4.74 7.07
N THR A 33 1.70 4.34 8.06
CA THR A 33 1.23 4.12 9.44
C THR A 33 0.56 5.37 9.99
N SER A 34 1.13 6.56 9.76
CA SER A 34 0.57 7.83 10.25
C SER A 34 -0.77 8.20 9.61
N PHE A 35 -0.99 7.86 8.33
CA PHE A 35 -2.31 7.99 7.69
C PHE A 35 -3.36 7.12 8.41
N HIS A 36 -3.07 5.83 8.61
CA HIS A 36 -4.01 4.90 9.24
C HIS A 36 -4.29 5.24 10.71
N LEU A 37 -3.28 5.73 11.42
CA LEU A 37 -3.40 6.25 12.78
C LEU A 37 -4.46 7.36 12.91
N SER A 38 -4.67 8.17 11.87
CA SER A 38 -5.72 9.22 11.86
C SER A 38 -7.14 8.72 11.57
N ARG A 39 -7.30 7.54 10.94
CA ARG A 39 -8.61 7.05 10.46
C ARG A 39 -9.41 6.33 11.54
N LYS A 40 -8.72 5.62 12.44
CA LYS A 40 -9.36 4.79 13.47
C LYS A 40 -9.99 5.57 14.65
N PRO A 41 -9.48 6.73 15.11
CA PRO A 41 -10.05 7.45 16.25
C PRO A 41 -11.56 7.69 16.21
N ILE A 42 -12.13 7.93 15.02
CA ILE A 42 -13.56 8.17 14.84
C ILE A 42 -14.43 7.00 15.31
N SER A 43 -13.97 5.75 15.16
CA SER A 43 -14.75 4.57 15.58
C SER A 43 -14.91 4.49 17.10
N ILE A 44 -13.93 5.00 17.84
CA ILE A 44 -13.93 5.02 19.30
C ILE A 44 -14.68 6.25 19.83
N VAL A 45 -14.41 7.44 19.26
CA VAL A 45 -15.04 8.69 19.70
C VAL A 45 -16.56 8.70 19.47
N LYS A 46 -17.09 7.92 18.52
CA LYS A 46 -18.55 7.73 18.34
C LYS A 46 -19.29 7.36 19.62
N SER A 47 -18.65 6.59 20.52
CA SER A 47 -19.24 6.20 21.79
C SER A 47 -19.48 7.38 22.75
N GLU A 48 -18.71 8.47 22.61
CA GLU A 48 -18.84 9.69 23.40
C GLU A 48 -19.71 10.75 22.72
N LEU A 49 -19.78 10.75 21.39
CA LEU A 49 -20.66 11.67 20.64
C LEU A 49 -22.14 11.43 20.97
N HIS A 50 -22.51 10.19 21.27
CA HIS A 50 -23.86 9.84 21.70
C HIS A 50 -23.82 8.81 22.84
N LYS A 51 -24.14 9.26 24.06
CA LYS A 51 -24.21 8.41 25.26
C LYS A 51 -25.64 7.89 25.45
N ASN A 52 -25.80 6.62 25.85
CA ASN A 52 -27.12 6.08 26.18
C ASN A 52 -27.50 6.52 27.60
N CYS A 53 -28.10 7.71 27.73
CA CYS A 53 -28.33 8.38 29.02
C CYS A 53 -29.62 7.92 29.73
N SER A 54 -30.20 6.80 29.32
CA SER A 54 -31.42 6.24 29.95
C SER A 54 -31.25 5.95 31.45
N ALA A 55 -30.04 5.63 31.90
CA ALA A 55 -29.74 5.40 33.33
C ALA A 55 -29.68 6.69 34.19
N LEU A 56 -29.43 7.86 33.57
CA LEU A 56 -29.42 9.15 34.28
C LEU A 56 -30.83 9.63 34.66
N ASN A 57 -31.86 9.16 33.94
CA ASN A 57 -33.26 9.44 34.26
C ASN A 57 -33.74 8.70 35.53
N GLU A 58 -33.15 7.55 35.87
CA GLU A 58 -33.52 6.78 37.08
C GLU A 58 -32.90 7.39 38.36
N LEU A 59 -31.69 7.93 38.28
CA LEU A 59 -31.04 8.63 39.40
C LEU A 59 -31.65 10.02 39.69
N SER A 60 -32.16 10.69 38.66
CA SER A 60 -32.84 11.99 38.80
C SER A 60 -34.31 11.87 39.22
N THR A 61 -34.91 10.67 39.16
CA THR A 61 -36.25 10.42 39.74
C THR A 61 -36.20 10.03 41.21
N ALA A 62 -35.06 9.56 41.72
CA ALA A 62 -34.86 9.25 43.14
C ALA A 62 -34.48 10.48 44.00
N SER A 63 -34.11 11.60 43.39
CA SER A 63 -33.74 12.82 44.10
C SER A 63 -34.43 14.04 43.48
N SER A 64 -35.20 14.75 44.32
CA SER A 64 -35.87 16.03 44.11
C SER A 64 -37.27 16.04 43.46
N SER A 65 -38.26 16.08 44.35
CA SER A 65 -39.50 16.83 44.15
C SER A 65 -39.17 18.34 44.05
N GLN A 66 -38.89 18.85 42.85
CA GLN A 66 -39.15 20.25 42.43
C GLN A 66 -38.62 20.52 41.00
N LEU A 67 -39.53 20.95 40.11
CA LEU A 67 -39.35 21.55 38.77
C LEU A 67 -38.76 20.66 37.65
N PRO A 68 -39.36 20.61 36.44
CA PRO A 68 -38.84 19.81 35.34
C PRO A 68 -37.60 20.48 34.74
N ASN A 69 -36.41 20.07 35.17
CA ASN A 69 -35.15 20.42 34.51
C ASN A 69 -35.05 19.68 33.16
N LEU A 70 -35.60 20.30 32.11
CA LEU A 70 -35.42 19.91 30.70
C LEU A 70 -33.95 20.01 30.23
N HIS A 71 -33.05 20.56 31.06
CA HIS A 71 -31.68 20.90 30.70
C HIS A 71 -30.66 19.77 30.90
N THR A 72 -30.88 18.83 31.83
CA THR A 72 -29.90 17.77 32.15
C THR A 72 -29.83 16.65 31.10
N ALA A 73 -30.90 16.44 30.31
CA ALA A 73 -30.89 15.45 29.23
C ALA A 73 -30.15 15.95 27.96
N ALA A 74 -30.12 17.27 27.74
CA ALA A 74 -29.51 17.89 26.56
C ALA A 74 -27.97 17.98 26.61
N GLU A 75 -27.35 17.75 27.78
CA GLU A 75 -25.90 17.89 28.01
C GLU A 75 -25.13 16.57 27.93
N CYS A 76 -25.82 15.44 27.77
CA CYS A 76 -25.19 14.12 27.83
C CYS A 76 -24.61 13.65 26.48
N SER A 77 -25.03 14.23 25.36
CA SER A 77 -24.57 13.89 24.00
C SER A 77 -24.11 15.13 23.24
N TRP A 78 -23.20 14.97 22.28
CA TRP A 78 -22.60 16.07 21.54
C TRP A 78 -23.47 16.49 20.34
N LYS A 79 -23.97 17.73 20.30
CA LYS A 79 -24.68 18.28 19.12
C LYS A 79 -23.76 18.30 17.89
N PRO A 80 -24.20 17.83 16.71
CA PRO A 80 -25.58 17.51 16.32
C PRO A 80 -25.99 16.03 16.48
N PHE A 81 -25.16 15.20 17.12
CA PHE A 81 -25.36 13.76 17.30
C PHE A 81 -26.23 13.41 18.52
N ASP A 82 -26.84 14.40 19.15
CA ASP A 82 -27.79 14.29 20.26
C ASP A 82 -29.20 13.87 19.82
N LYS A 83 -29.50 13.92 18.52
CA LYS A 83 -30.82 13.63 17.96
C LYS A 83 -31.13 12.13 17.88
N SER A 84 -32.41 11.77 17.78
CA SER A 84 -32.85 10.37 17.61
C SER A 84 -32.29 9.71 16.34
N ASN A 85 -31.93 10.50 15.33
CA ASN A 85 -31.29 10.05 14.09
C ASN A 85 -29.74 10.05 14.14
N TYR A 86 -29.14 9.99 15.34
CA TYR A 86 -27.68 10.01 15.52
C TYR A 86 -26.95 8.90 14.74
N LYS A 87 -27.55 7.70 14.62
CA LYS A 87 -26.96 6.59 13.85
C LYS A 87 -26.78 6.98 12.39
N GLN A 88 -27.76 7.64 11.79
CA GLN A 88 -27.68 8.14 10.42
C GLN A 88 -26.64 9.27 10.30
N LEU A 89 -26.55 10.16 11.28
CA LEU A 89 -25.60 11.27 11.28
C LEU A 89 -24.14 10.82 11.40
N LEU A 90 -23.85 9.89 12.32
CA LEU A 90 -22.53 9.28 12.47
C LEU A 90 -22.15 8.48 11.21
N GLY A 91 -23.12 7.74 10.65
CA GLY A 91 -22.93 7.03 9.38
C GLY A 91 -22.66 7.97 8.21
N ALA A 92 -23.36 9.10 8.10
CA ALA A 92 -23.12 10.11 7.06
C ALA A 92 -21.70 10.70 7.14
N MET A 93 -21.19 10.89 8.35
CA MET A 93 -19.82 11.37 8.58
C MET A 93 -18.76 10.36 8.11
N ASP A 94 -18.89 9.08 8.45
CA ASP A 94 -17.98 8.03 7.94
C ASP A 94 -18.07 7.92 6.42
N TYR A 95 -19.30 7.91 5.91
CA TYR A 95 -19.59 7.76 4.50
C TYR A 95 -18.99 8.91 3.68
N SER A 96 -19.05 10.15 4.20
CA SER A 96 -18.47 11.32 3.54
C SER A 96 -16.96 11.19 3.31
N PHE A 97 -16.21 10.73 4.31
CA PHE A 97 -14.78 10.47 4.18
C PHE A 97 -14.50 9.33 3.19
N LEU A 98 -15.16 8.18 3.38
CA LEU A 98 -14.88 6.97 2.60
C LEU A 98 -15.26 7.12 1.13
N CYS A 99 -16.38 7.80 0.83
CA CYS A 99 -16.80 8.11 -0.52
C CYS A 99 -15.85 9.12 -1.19
N ALA A 100 -15.48 10.19 -0.49
CA ALA A 100 -14.52 11.17 -0.98
C ALA A 100 -13.15 10.52 -1.27
N TYR A 101 -12.68 9.64 -0.38
CA TYR A 101 -11.47 8.86 -0.58
C TYR A 101 -11.58 7.94 -1.79
N ALA A 102 -12.69 7.20 -1.95
CA ALA A 102 -12.89 6.30 -3.08
C ALA A 102 -12.84 7.03 -4.43
N VAL A 103 -13.54 8.17 -4.55
CA VAL A 103 -13.50 9.01 -5.77
C VAL A 103 -12.11 9.61 -5.97
N GLY A 104 -11.52 10.17 -4.90
CA GLY A 104 -10.22 10.80 -4.93
C GLY A 104 -9.10 9.83 -5.34
N MET A 105 -9.19 8.54 -4.99
CA MET A 105 -8.18 7.53 -5.35
C MET A 105 -8.04 7.41 -6.87
N PHE A 106 -9.14 7.33 -7.61
CA PHE A 106 -9.09 7.25 -9.07
C PHE A 106 -8.43 8.48 -9.71
N LEU A 107 -8.64 9.67 -9.13
CA LEU A 107 -8.01 10.91 -9.57
C LEU A 107 -6.54 10.98 -9.17
N SER A 108 -6.24 10.55 -7.94
CA SER A 108 -4.91 10.63 -7.33
C SER A 108 -3.89 9.77 -8.07
N GLY A 109 -4.28 8.59 -8.56
CA GLY A 109 -3.39 7.76 -9.39
C GLY A 109 -2.87 8.49 -10.63
N ILE A 110 -3.77 9.20 -11.33
CA ILE A 110 -3.46 9.95 -12.55
C ILE A 110 -2.60 11.17 -12.24
N ILE A 111 -2.91 11.89 -11.15
CA ILE A 111 -2.16 13.07 -10.72
C ILE A 111 -0.76 12.67 -10.23
N GLY A 112 -0.66 11.59 -9.46
CA GLY A 112 0.58 11.07 -8.89
C GLY A 112 1.60 10.61 -9.93
N GLU A 113 1.17 10.27 -11.15
CA GLU A 113 2.08 9.97 -12.27
C GLU A 113 2.75 11.21 -12.87
N ARG A 114 2.18 12.41 -12.63
CA ARG A 114 2.59 13.67 -13.26
C ARG A 114 3.34 14.60 -12.31
N LEU A 115 3.32 14.31 -11.03
CA LEU A 115 3.96 15.10 -10.00
C LEU A 115 5.11 14.30 -9.37
N PRO A 116 6.19 14.96 -8.92
CA PRO A 116 7.21 14.28 -8.13
C PRO A 116 6.58 13.71 -6.86
N ILE A 117 6.81 12.41 -6.62
CA ILE A 117 6.11 11.63 -5.59
C ILE A 117 6.36 12.22 -4.21
N ARG A 118 7.57 12.72 -3.95
CA ARG A 118 7.95 13.35 -2.69
C ARG A 118 7.11 14.59 -2.38
N LEU A 119 6.93 15.49 -3.34
CA LEU A 119 6.14 16.71 -3.11
C LEU A 119 4.65 16.38 -3.02
N TYR A 120 4.16 15.47 -3.86
CA TYR A 120 2.77 15.06 -3.86
C TYR A 120 2.34 14.39 -2.55
N LEU A 121 3.17 13.47 -2.05
CA LEU A 121 2.96 12.81 -0.76
C LEU A 121 3.05 13.80 0.41
N THR A 122 4.08 14.66 0.42
CA THR A 122 4.27 15.71 1.44
C THR A 122 3.03 16.60 1.57
N PHE A 123 2.54 17.13 0.44
CA PHE A 123 1.37 17.99 0.41
C PHE A 123 0.15 17.31 1.02
N GLY A 124 -0.14 16.07 0.61
CA GLY A 124 -1.28 15.35 1.15
C GLY A 124 -1.12 15.03 2.63
N MET A 125 0.07 14.70 3.13
CA MET A 125 0.31 14.46 4.56
C MET A 125 0.11 15.71 5.41
N LEU A 126 0.64 16.87 4.98
CA LEU A 126 0.45 18.14 5.69
C LEU A 126 -1.02 18.56 5.72
N MET A 127 -1.71 18.47 4.58
CA MET A 127 -3.14 18.79 4.51
C MET A 127 -4.00 17.79 5.28
N SER A 128 -3.65 16.50 5.27
CA SER A 128 -4.35 15.49 6.08
C SER A 128 -4.18 15.77 7.57
N GLY A 129 -2.99 16.20 8.00
CA GLY A 129 -2.75 16.66 9.36
C GLY A 129 -3.59 17.86 9.73
N LEU A 130 -3.65 18.87 8.85
CA LEU A 130 -4.51 20.04 9.03
C LEU A 130 -5.98 19.65 9.19
N PHE A 131 -6.56 18.89 8.27
CA PHE A 131 -7.98 18.53 8.34
C PHE A 131 -8.29 17.59 9.52
N THR A 132 -7.38 16.68 9.87
CA THR A 132 -7.54 15.84 11.05
C THR A 132 -7.51 16.68 12.34
N CYS A 133 -6.60 17.66 12.45
CA CYS A 133 -6.59 18.61 13.55
C CYS A 133 -7.86 19.47 13.58
N LEU A 134 -8.35 19.96 12.43
CA LEU A 134 -9.59 20.73 12.35
C LEU A 134 -10.79 19.94 12.89
N PHE A 135 -10.87 18.64 12.60
CA PHE A 135 -11.92 17.79 13.18
C PHE A 135 -11.90 17.82 14.71
N GLY A 136 -10.71 17.65 15.31
CA GLY A 136 -10.54 17.69 16.76
C GLY A 136 -10.73 19.08 17.38
N LEU A 137 -10.36 20.15 16.67
CA LEU A 137 -10.63 21.53 17.07
C LEU A 137 -12.13 21.83 17.16
N GLY A 138 -12.98 21.05 16.48
CA GLY A 138 -14.43 21.09 16.65
C GLY A 138 -14.87 20.89 18.11
N TYR A 139 -14.16 20.08 18.90
CA TYR A 139 -14.38 19.96 20.34
C TYR A 139 -13.99 21.24 21.08
N ILE A 140 -12.76 21.70 20.86
CA ILE A 140 -12.14 22.81 21.62
C ILE A 140 -12.90 24.13 21.40
N TYR A 141 -13.37 24.38 20.17
CA TYR A 141 -14.16 25.57 19.84
C TYR A 141 -15.68 25.33 19.93
N SER A 142 -16.12 24.19 20.47
CA SER A 142 -17.54 23.84 20.64
C SER A 142 -18.38 24.02 19.37
N ILE A 143 -17.89 23.49 18.25
CA ILE A 143 -18.55 23.59 16.95
C ILE A 143 -19.65 22.52 16.85
N HIS A 144 -20.90 22.95 16.79
CA HIS A 144 -22.07 22.06 16.72
C HIS A 144 -22.71 21.96 15.33
N SER A 145 -21.92 22.16 14.27
CA SER A 145 -22.38 22.13 12.88
C SER A 145 -22.04 20.81 12.18
N LEU A 146 -23.05 20.08 11.70
CA LEU A 146 -22.83 18.86 10.89
C LEU A 146 -22.05 19.18 9.60
N GLY A 147 -22.35 20.31 8.97
CA GLY A 147 -21.70 20.72 7.73
C GLY A 147 -20.19 20.91 7.89
N PHE A 148 -19.74 21.39 9.06
CA PHE A 148 -18.32 21.48 9.40
C PHE A 148 -17.66 20.10 9.39
N TYR A 149 -18.22 19.14 10.14
CA TYR A 149 -17.65 17.79 10.22
C TYR A 149 -17.65 17.07 8.88
N ILE A 150 -18.72 17.20 8.08
CA ILE A 150 -18.79 16.63 6.73
C ILE A 150 -17.74 17.27 5.81
N PHE A 151 -17.63 18.61 5.80
CA PHE A 151 -16.64 19.30 4.97
C PHE A 151 -15.21 18.86 5.30
N VAL A 152 -14.87 18.84 6.59
CA VAL A 152 -13.55 18.40 7.06
C VAL A 152 -13.29 16.95 6.65
N GLN A 153 -14.27 16.05 6.77
CA GLN A 153 -14.13 14.65 6.38
C GLN A 153 -13.97 14.45 4.87
N VAL A 154 -14.72 15.19 4.05
CA VAL A 154 -14.58 15.14 2.58
C VAL A 154 -13.21 15.66 2.16
N ALA A 155 -12.79 16.81 2.69
CA ALA A 155 -11.50 17.39 2.39
C ALA A 155 -10.35 16.46 2.81
N ASN A 156 -10.41 15.92 4.04
CA ASN A 156 -9.45 14.95 4.55
C ASN A 156 -9.41 13.68 3.68
N GLY A 157 -10.58 13.15 3.33
CA GLY A 157 -10.71 11.97 2.46
C GLY A 157 -9.99 12.17 1.12
N LEU A 158 -10.21 13.31 0.45
CA LEU A 158 -9.56 13.63 -0.82
C LEU A 158 -8.04 13.77 -0.68
N VAL A 159 -7.53 14.51 0.32
CA VAL A 159 -6.08 14.72 0.46
C VAL A 159 -5.34 13.48 0.94
N GLN A 160 -6.00 12.57 1.66
CA GLN A 160 -5.39 11.30 2.07
C GLN A 160 -5.14 10.34 0.90
N THR A 161 -5.82 10.53 -0.23
CA THR A 161 -5.64 9.66 -1.41
C THR A 161 -4.25 9.77 -2.02
N THR A 162 -3.52 10.87 -1.78
CA THR A 162 -2.14 11.02 -2.27
C THR A 162 -1.18 10.00 -1.65
N GLY A 163 -1.54 9.44 -0.49
CA GLY A 163 -0.72 8.50 0.27
C GLY A 163 -0.40 7.23 -0.51
N TRP A 164 -1.44 6.43 -0.77
CA TRP A 164 -1.30 5.06 -1.25
C TRP A 164 -0.53 4.89 -2.57
N PRO A 165 -0.94 5.55 -3.68
CA PRO A 165 -0.24 5.38 -4.95
C PRO A 165 1.22 5.83 -4.85
N SER A 166 1.51 6.86 -4.06
CA SER A 166 2.86 7.38 -3.85
C SER A 166 3.77 6.36 -3.16
N VAL A 167 3.33 5.80 -2.02
CA VAL A 167 4.17 4.89 -1.24
C VAL A 167 4.34 3.53 -1.92
N VAL A 168 3.31 3.00 -2.58
CA VAL A 168 3.40 1.75 -3.33
C VAL A 168 4.32 1.91 -4.54
N THR A 169 4.25 3.05 -5.24
CA THR A 169 5.16 3.34 -6.34
C THR A 169 6.61 3.44 -5.85
N CYS A 170 6.85 4.11 -4.72
CA CYS A 170 8.17 4.20 -4.11
C CYS A 170 8.73 2.81 -3.76
N ILE A 171 7.96 1.97 -3.05
CA ILE A 171 8.40 0.58 -2.75
C ILE A 171 8.61 -0.23 -4.03
N GLY A 172 7.74 -0.08 -5.03
CA GLY A 172 7.85 -0.75 -6.32
C GLY A 172 9.16 -0.41 -7.05
N ASN A 173 9.59 0.85 -6.98
CA ASN A 173 10.85 1.32 -7.57
C ASN A 173 12.08 0.70 -6.87
N TRP A 174 12.02 0.53 -5.55
CA TRP A 174 13.15 0.06 -4.74
C TRP A 174 13.30 -1.46 -4.67
N PHE A 175 12.20 -2.22 -4.69
CA PHE A 175 12.23 -3.66 -4.39
C PHE A 175 12.05 -4.60 -5.60
N GLY A 176 11.90 -4.07 -6.82
CA GLY A 176 11.93 -4.87 -8.06
C GLY A 176 10.93 -6.04 -8.08
N LYS A 177 11.11 -7.03 -8.97
CA LYS A 177 10.18 -8.18 -9.18
C LYS A 177 10.48 -9.42 -8.31
N GLY A 178 11.29 -9.29 -7.25
CA GLY A 178 11.72 -10.40 -6.38
C GLY A 178 10.62 -10.97 -5.49
N ARG A 179 10.95 -11.42 -4.27
CA ARG A 179 10.01 -11.91 -3.22
C ARG A 179 9.01 -10.82 -2.76
N ARG A 180 8.20 -10.34 -3.70
CA ARG A 180 7.30 -9.19 -3.57
C ARG A 180 6.21 -9.47 -2.56
N GLY A 181 5.66 -10.68 -2.55
CA GLY A 181 4.62 -11.06 -1.60
C GLY A 181 5.08 -10.91 -0.16
N LEU A 182 6.24 -11.45 0.20
CA LEU A 182 6.80 -11.31 1.55
C LEU A 182 7.12 -9.85 1.90
N ILE A 183 7.84 -9.14 1.03
CA ILE A 183 8.27 -7.76 1.28
C ILE A 183 7.04 -6.85 1.46
N MET A 184 6.08 -6.97 0.53
CA MET A 184 4.85 -6.20 0.57
C MET A 184 3.93 -6.62 1.72
N GLY A 185 3.90 -7.90 2.10
CA GLY A 185 3.13 -8.39 3.24
C GLY A 185 3.65 -7.82 4.57
N ILE A 186 4.97 -7.80 4.76
CA ILE A 186 5.59 -7.13 5.93
C ILE A 186 5.30 -5.63 5.86
N TRP A 187 5.50 -5.01 4.70
CA TRP A 187 5.30 -3.57 4.54
C TRP A 187 3.86 -3.16 4.84
N ASN A 188 2.87 -3.86 4.29
CA ASN A 188 1.44 -3.57 4.46
C ASN A 188 0.97 -3.63 5.93
N SER A 189 1.74 -4.27 6.81
CA SER A 189 1.48 -4.30 8.25
C SER A 189 1.39 -2.90 8.86
N HIS A 190 1.91 -1.86 8.19
CA HIS A 190 1.70 -0.45 8.54
C HIS A 190 0.22 -0.10 8.77
N THR A 191 -0.70 -0.77 8.06
CA THR A 191 -2.14 -0.51 8.12
C THR A 191 -2.67 -0.87 9.49
N SER A 192 -2.41 -2.11 9.91
CA SER A 192 -2.76 -2.62 11.23
C SER A 192 -2.03 -1.86 12.34
N VAL A 193 -0.72 -1.61 12.19
CA VAL A 193 0.05 -0.84 13.18
C VAL A 193 -0.54 0.56 13.37
N GLY A 194 -0.90 1.24 12.29
CA GLY A 194 -1.57 2.53 12.35
C GLY A 194 -2.93 2.45 13.05
N ASN A 195 -3.76 1.47 12.72
CA ASN A 195 -5.06 1.26 13.36
C ASN A 195 -4.93 0.99 14.88
N ILE A 196 -3.95 0.18 15.29
CA ILE A 196 -3.66 -0.11 16.70
C ILE A 196 -3.28 1.18 17.43
N LEU A 197 -2.29 1.92 16.90
CA LEU A 197 -1.84 3.18 17.51
C LEU A 197 -2.95 4.22 17.57
N GLY A 198 -3.75 4.36 16.50
CA GLY A 198 -4.91 5.25 16.47
C GLY A 198 -5.97 4.85 17.50
N SER A 199 -6.17 3.55 17.73
CA SER A 199 -7.09 3.06 18.75
C SER A 199 -6.61 3.40 20.16
N LEU A 200 -5.32 3.19 20.44
CA LEU A 200 -4.72 3.47 21.75
C LEU A 200 -4.73 4.96 22.07
N ILE A 201 -4.38 5.82 21.11
CA ILE A 201 -4.40 7.28 21.29
C ILE A 201 -5.84 7.76 21.54
N ALA A 202 -6.80 7.28 20.74
CA ALA A 202 -8.19 7.65 20.93
C ALA A 202 -8.75 7.15 22.27
N GLY A 203 -8.46 5.90 22.65
CA GLY A 203 -8.88 5.32 23.92
C GLY A 203 -8.34 6.04 25.16
N TYR A 204 -7.20 6.74 25.05
CA TYR A 204 -6.66 7.56 26.13
C TYR A 204 -7.42 8.88 26.32
N TRP A 205 -7.78 9.55 25.22
CA TRP A 205 -8.39 10.89 25.27
C TRP A 205 -9.92 10.89 25.16
N VAL A 206 -10.54 9.78 24.76
CA VAL A 206 -11.97 9.68 24.45
C VAL A 206 -12.86 10.21 25.57
N SER A 207 -12.61 9.85 26.83
CA SER A 207 -13.47 10.22 27.97
C SER A 207 -13.23 11.62 28.54
N SER A 208 -12.11 12.27 28.22
CA SER A 208 -11.72 13.56 28.81
C SER A 208 -11.80 14.70 27.81
N ASN A 209 -11.10 14.57 26.69
CA ASN A 209 -11.05 15.56 25.62
C ASN A 209 -10.92 14.80 24.30
N TRP A 210 -12.05 14.35 23.76
CA TRP A 210 -12.07 13.56 22.53
C TRP A 210 -11.50 14.33 21.33
N GLY A 211 -11.43 15.67 21.38
CA GLY A 211 -10.74 16.47 20.36
C GLY A 211 -9.25 16.12 20.22
N LEU A 212 -8.58 15.80 21.33
CA LEU A 212 -7.17 15.38 21.32
C LEU A 212 -6.96 14.02 20.65
N SER A 213 -8.00 13.17 20.59
CA SER A 213 -7.99 11.91 19.83
C SER A 213 -7.77 12.12 18.33
N PHE A 214 -7.96 13.34 17.81
CA PHE A 214 -7.69 13.70 16.42
C PHE A 214 -6.52 14.67 16.27
N ILE A 215 -6.36 15.63 17.19
CA ILE A 215 -5.26 16.62 17.13
C ILE A 215 -3.90 15.92 17.24
N VAL A 216 -3.73 14.97 18.16
CA VAL A 216 -2.45 14.26 18.33
C VAL A 216 -2.08 13.47 17.04
N PRO A 217 -2.98 12.64 16.47
CA PRO A 217 -2.79 12.06 15.14
C PRO A 217 -2.47 13.06 14.03
N GLY A 218 -3.20 14.18 13.99
CA GLY A 218 -3.04 15.23 12.98
C GLY A 218 -1.66 15.91 13.03
N LEU A 219 -1.10 16.11 14.23
CA LEU A 219 0.25 16.61 14.40
C LEU A 219 1.31 15.58 14.00
N ILE A 220 1.10 14.30 14.32
CA ILE A 220 2.02 13.21 13.94
C ILE A 220 2.11 13.09 12.42
N ILE A 221 0.98 13.07 11.71
CA ILE A 221 0.99 12.97 10.24
C ILE A 221 1.62 14.21 9.58
N ALA A 222 1.38 15.42 10.13
CA ALA A 222 2.02 16.63 9.62
C ALA A 222 3.54 16.60 9.83
N ALA A 223 4.01 16.18 11.01
CA ALA A 223 5.43 16.00 11.29
C ALA A 223 6.07 14.96 10.35
N MET A 224 5.39 13.83 10.14
CA MET A 224 5.83 12.83 9.17
C MET A 224 5.83 13.36 7.72
N GLY A 225 4.94 14.29 7.37
CA GLY A 225 4.97 15.02 6.10
C GLY A 225 6.24 15.86 5.93
N ILE A 226 6.70 16.54 6.98
CA ILE A 226 7.98 17.28 6.97
C ILE A 226 9.15 16.30 6.81
N ILE A 227 9.14 15.17 7.52
CA ILE A 227 10.15 14.13 7.39
C ILE A 227 10.15 13.55 5.95
N CYS A 228 8.98 13.34 5.35
CA CYS A 228 8.85 12.91 3.97
C CYS A 228 9.53 13.90 3.01
N PHE A 229 9.25 15.20 3.16
CA PHE A 229 9.85 16.25 2.33
C PHE A 229 11.37 16.25 2.39
N LEU A 230 11.94 16.08 3.59
CA LEU A 230 13.37 16.15 3.81
C LEU A 230 14.11 14.88 3.37
N PHE A 231 13.51 13.70 3.52
CA PHE A 231 14.25 12.44 3.47
C PHE A 231 13.76 11.41 2.44
N LEU A 232 12.59 11.57 1.83
CA LEU A 232 12.10 10.55 0.89
C LEU A 232 12.91 10.56 -0.41
N ILE A 233 13.38 9.38 -0.81
CA ILE A 233 14.10 9.16 -2.07
C ILE A 233 13.21 8.31 -2.98
N GLU A 234 12.82 8.88 -4.12
CA GLU A 234 11.84 8.29 -5.03
C GLU A 234 12.42 7.15 -5.86
N HIS A 235 13.62 7.36 -6.41
CA HIS A 235 14.31 6.40 -7.26
C HIS A 235 15.73 6.08 -6.76
N PRO A 236 16.18 4.82 -6.85
CA PRO A 236 17.56 4.45 -6.56
C PRO A 236 18.58 5.19 -7.42
N ASN A 237 18.19 5.62 -8.62
CA ASN A 237 19.06 6.34 -9.56
C ASN A 237 19.39 7.77 -9.09
N ASP A 238 18.53 8.38 -8.28
CA ASP A 238 18.74 9.73 -7.76
C ASP A 238 19.99 9.77 -6.88
N LEU A 239 20.21 8.71 -6.08
CA LEU A 239 21.43 8.55 -5.29
C LEU A 239 22.70 8.43 -6.14
N ARG A 240 22.62 7.72 -7.28
CA ARG A 240 23.76 7.56 -8.19
C ARG A 240 24.15 8.91 -8.79
N SER A 241 23.17 9.74 -9.13
CA SER A 241 23.42 11.09 -9.64
C SER A 241 24.10 11.97 -8.60
N ILE A 242 23.67 11.91 -7.33
CA ILE A 242 24.27 12.67 -6.23
C ILE A 242 25.71 12.20 -5.98
N HIS A 243 25.96 10.89 -5.97
CA HIS A 243 27.32 10.36 -5.82
C HIS A 243 28.24 10.74 -6.97
N ALA A 244 27.74 10.76 -8.21
CA ALA A 244 28.51 11.21 -9.36
C ALA A 244 28.88 12.69 -9.29
N VAL A 245 28.01 13.54 -8.72
CA VAL A 245 28.29 14.96 -8.50
C VAL A 245 29.26 15.18 -7.33
N GLN A 246 29.15 14.39 -6.26
CA GLN A 246 30.00 14.52 -5.07
C GLN A 246 31.41 13.94 -5.26
N ASN A 247 31.53 12.87 -6.06
CA ASN A 247 32.82 12.26 -6.41
C ASN A 247 32.98 12.32 -7.93
N PRO A 248 33.21 13.50 -8.51
CA PRO A 248 33.58 13.58 -9.91
C PRO A 248 34.86 12.74 -10.08
N ALA A 249 34.86 11.84 -11.07
CA ALA A 249 36.07 11.09 -11.39
C ALA A 249 37.23 12.09 -11.54
N PRO A 250 38.42 11.82 -10.97
CA PRO A 250 39.55 12.70 -11.14
C PRO A 250 39.75 12.92 -12.64
N CYS A 251 39.55 14.15 -13.11
CA CYS A 251 39.88 14.52 -14.48
C CYS A 251 41.34 14.14 -14.67
N SER A 252 41.61 13.08 -15.45
CA SER A 252 42.96 12.79 -15.89
C SER A 252 43.48 14.04 -16.60
N ASN A 253 44.54 14.61 -16.05
CA ASN A 253 45.22 15.84 -16.47
C ASN A 253 45.20 16.08 -18.00
N ASN A 254 44.87 17.31 -18.39
CA ASN A 254 45.30 17.96 -19.63
C ASN A 254 45.18 17.13 -20.93
N GLN A 255 43.98 16.78 -21.36
CA GLN A 255 43.73 16.63 -22.79
C GLN A 255 43.55 18.03 -23.40
N LYS A 256 44.67 18.70 -23.70
CA LYS A 256 44.67 19.75 -24.73
C LYS A 256 44.20 19.09 -26.02
N LEU A 257 43.00 19.43 -26.46
CA LEU A 257 42.49 19.08 -27.80
C LEU A 257 43.36 19.81 -28.84
N THR A 258 44.47 19.20 -29.26
CA THR A 258 45.25 19.71 -30.41
C THR A 258 44.56 19.29 -31.69
N LYS A 259 43.79 20.23 -32.28
CA LYS A 259 43.27 20.11 -33.64
C LYS A 259 44.40 20.34 -34.64
N ASN A 260 45.09 19.28 -35.06
CA ASN A 260 45.99 19.37 -36.20
C ASN A 260 45.23 19.05 -37.49
N TRP A 261 45.13 20.05 -38.36
CA TRP A 261 44.64 19.93 -39.73
C TRP A 261 45.83 19.70 -40.65
N ILE A 262 45.91 18.52 -41.28
CA ILE A 262 46.70 18.33 -42.50
C ILE A 262 45.75 17.71 -43.51
N GLY A 263 45.29 18.52 -44.45
CA GLY A 263 44.42 18.11 -45.53
C GLY A 263 45.22 17.93 -46.81
N THR A 264 45.24 16.70 -47.31
CA THR A 264 45.36 16.43 -48.75
C THR A 264 44.31 15.39 -49.10
N ASN A 265 43.39 15.80 -49.97
CA ASN A 265 42.31 15.02 -50.60
C ASN A 265 41.07 14.73 -49.73
N GLY A 266 40.20 15.73 -49.58
CA GLY A 266 38.74 15.61 -49.74
C GLY A 266 37.91 14.70 -48.82
N HIS A 267 38.49 13.88 -47.95
CA HIS A 267 37.77 13.01 -47.03
C HIS A 267 38.14 13.32 -45.58
N LYS A 268 37.17 13.81 -44.82
CA LYS A 268 37.30 14.04 -43.36
C LYS A 268 37.23 12.68 -42.66
N GLN A 269 38.38 12.09 -42.33
CA GLN A 269 38.45 10.99 -41.37
C GLN A 269 39.05 11.49 -40.05
N LEU A 270 38.28 11.32 -38.97
CA LEU A 270 38.64 11.71 -37.62
C LEU A 270 39.31 10.51 -36.94
N TYR A 271 40.60 10.60 -36.61
CA TYR A 271 41.32 9.56 -35.89
C TYR A 271 41.59 9.98 -34.45
N HIS A 272 41.24 9.12 -33.49
CA HIS A 272 41.63 9.26 -32.08
C HIS A 272 42.88 8.40 -31.84
N SER A 273 43.99 9.02 -31.45
CA SER A 273 45.19 8.30 -31.01
C SER A 273 45.18 8.15 -29.49
N TYR A 274 45.28 6.91 -29.00
CA TYR A 274 45.38 6.60 -27.58
C TYR A 274 46.85 6.37 -27.22
N LYS A 275 47.40 7.12 -26.25
CA LYS A 275 48.69 6.84 -25.61
C LYS A 275 48.41 6.25 -24.23
N GLN A 276 48.82 5.00 -24.02
CA GLN A 276 48.63 4.29 -22.76
C GLN A 276 49.64 4.79 -21.72
N GLY A 277 49.15 5.26 -20.58
CA GLY A 277 49.93 5.62 -19.40
C GLY A 277 49.36 4.90 -18.17
N ASP A 278 50.17 3.99 -17.64
CA ASP A 278 50.21 3.36 -16.31
C ASP A 278 48.92 2.90 -15.58
N LYS A 279 48.81 1.55 -15.57
CA LYS A 279 48.30 0.61 -14.54
C LYS A 279 47.13 1.03 -13.63
N TYR A 280 45.94 0.52 -13.97
CA TYR A 280 44.96 0.01 -13.01
C TYR A 280 44.37 -1.30 -13.53
N GLN A 281 44.62 -2.41 -12.82
CA GLN A 281 44.16 -3.77 -13.17
C GLN A 281 42.67 -3.93 -12.85
N ASN A 282 41.87 -4.23 -13.87
CA ASN A 282 40.51 -4.74 -13.73
C ASN A 282 40.45 -6.09 -14.47
N TRP A 283 40.09 -7.16 -13.77
CA TRP A 283 40.39 -8.55 -14.19
C TRP A 283 39.39 -9.19 -15.17
N ASP A 284 38.44 -8.44 -15.73
CA ASP A 284 37.37 -9.03 -16.56
C ASP A 284 37.51 -8.75 -18.07
N THR A 285 38.62 -8.16 -18.53
CA THR A 285 38.75 -7.72 -19.94
C THR A 285 39.98 -8.25 -20.69
N GLU A 286 40.74 -9.18 -20.10
CA GLU A 286 41.99 -9.66 -20.70
C GLU A 286 41.82 -10.84 -21.68
N LEU A 287 40.59 -11.34 -21.89
CA LEU A 287 40.38 -12.61 -22.61
C LEU A 287 40.00 -12.48 -24.10
N LEU A 288 39.98 -11.28 -24.68
CA LEU A 288 39.51 -11.08 -26.06
C LEU A 288 40.42 -10.23 -26.96
N LEU A 289 41.68 -9.99 -26.62
CA LEU A 289 42.58 -9.21 -27.49
C LEU A 289 43.87 -9.96 -27.82
N PRO A 290 44.23 -10.08 -29.12
CA PRO A 290 45.55 -10.59 -29.51
C PRO A 290 46.65 -9.66 -28.99
N GLN A 291 47.68 -10.23 -28.38
CA GLN A 291 48.91 -9.53 -28.06
C GLN A 291 49.69 -9.28 -29.35
N ASP A 292 49.54 -8.09 -29.94
CA ASP A 292 50.55 -7.54 -30.84
C ASP A 292 50.56 -6.01 -30.72
N ASN A 293 51.76 -5.46 -30.47
CA ASN A 293 52.03 -4.03 -30.29
C ASN A 293 51.93 -3.24 -31.61
N SER A 294 50.76 -3.25 -32.24
CA SER A 294 50.43 -2.39 -33.36
C SER A 294 49.21 -1.54 -33.03
N SER A 295 49.30 -0.24 -33.30
CA SER A 295 48.22 0.71 -33.05
C SER A 295 46.97 0.35 -33.87
N VAL A 296 45.98 -0.27 -33.22
CA VAL A 296 44.70 -0.61 -33.86
C VAL A 296 43.85 0.65 -34.01
N SER A 297 43.72 1.13 -35.24
CA SER A 297 42.78 2.17 -35.62
C SER A 297 41.39 1.56 -35.86
N VAL A 298 40.48 1.70 -34.89
CA VAL A 298 39.08 1.30 -35.05
C VAL A 298 38.30 2.45 -35.70
N PRO A 299 37.52 2.22 -36.76
CA PRO A 299 36.67 3.26 -37.34
C PRO A 299 35.59 3.68 -36.32
N VAL A 300 35.47 4.99 -36.11
CA VAL A 300 34.44 5.59 -35.24
C VAL A 300 33.08 5.34 -35.87
N GLN A 301 32.38 4.30 -35.43
CA GLN A 301 30.94 4.21 -35.62
C GLN A 301 30.35 5.42 -34.88
N GLN A 302 29.60 6.25 -35.59
CA GLN A 302 28.84 7.34 -35.00
C GLN A 302 27.94 6.72 -33.91
N VAL A 303 28.32 6.85 -32.65
CA VAL A 303 27.41 6.59 -31.54
C VAL A 303 26.36 7.69 -31.67
N VAL A 304 25.29 7.37 -32.39
CA VAL A 304 24.05 8.12 -32.30
C VAL A 304 23.74 8.09 -30.81
N VAL A 305 23.95 9.21 -30.13
CA VAL A 305 23.37 9.46 -28.82
C VAL A 305 21.87 9.35 -29.08
N VAL A 306 21.34 8.15 -28.87
CA VAL A 306 19.90 7.90 -28.85
C VAL A 306 19.42 8.84 -27.78
N LYS A 307 18.77 9.92 -28.23
CA LYS A 307 18.03 10.85 -27.40
C LYS A 307 17.31 10.00 -26.36
N SER A 308 17.64 10.19 -25.08
CA SER A 308 16.99 9.55 -23.94
C SER A 308 15.56 9.23 -24.31
N GLU A 309 15.17 7.94 -24.28
CA GLU A 309 13.79 7.53 -24.54
C GLU A 309 12.87 8.55 -23.86
N SER A 310 11.99 9.17 -24.65
CA SER A 310 10.97 10.07 -24.15
C SER A 310 10.39 9.46 -22.89
N GLU A 311 10.42 10.20 -21.77
CA GLU A 311 9.92 9.68 -20.50
C GLU A 311 8.57 8.97 -20.74
N PRO A 312 8.37 7.75 -20.21
CA PRO A 312 7.21 6.97 -20.56
C PRO A 312 5.94 7.78 -20.28
N SER A 313 5.06 7.88 -21.28
CA SER A 313 3.82 8.63 -21.19
C SER A 313 2.93 8.02 -20.10
N ALA A 314 2.27 8.86 -19.30
CA ALA A 314 1.28 8.41 -18.33
C ALA A 314 0.21 7.54 -19.00
N ILE A 315 -0.21 6.46 -18.33
CA ILE A 315 -1.23 5.56 -18.87
C ILE A 315 -2.62 6.19 -18.73
N SER A 316 -3.49 5.99 -19.71
CA SER A 316 -4.90 6.40 -19.56
C SER A 316 -5.63 5.42 -18.62
N PHE A 317 -6.63 5.92 -17.89
CA PHE A 317 -7.47 5.09 -17.03
C PHE A 317 -8.04 3.85 -17.74
N MET A 318 -8.56 4.04 -18.96
CA MET A 318 -9.07 2.94 -19.79
C MET A 318 -7.97 1.96 -20.21
N GLY A 319 -6.74 2.45 -20.45
CA GLY A 319 -5.58 1.60 -20.73
C GLY A 319 -5.23 0.71 -19.54
N ALA A 320 -5.30 1.24 -18.32
CA ALA A 320 -5.03 0.48 -17.10
C ALA A 320 -6.11 -0.59 -16.84
N LEU A 321 -7.38 -0.31 -17.10
CA LEU A 321 -8.47 -1.31 -16.98
C LEU A 321 -8.36 -2.47 -17.98
N ARG A 322 -7.73 -2.25 -19.14
CA ARG A 322 -7.50 -3.32 -20.14
C ARG A 322 -6.40 -4.30 -19.73
N ILE A 323 -5.65 -4.04 -18.65
CA ILE A 323 -4.62 -4.95 -18.17
C ILE A 323 -5.32 -6.20 -17.59
N PRO A 324 -4.97 -7.41 -18.06
CA PRO A 324 -5.63 -8.63 -17.63
C PRO A 324 -5.42 -8.87 -16.13
N GLY A 325 -6.51 -9.10 -15.40
CA GLY A 325 -6.50 -9.29 -13.94
C GLY A 325 -6.82 -8.03 -13.13
N VAL A 326 -6.68 -6.81 -13.69
CA VAL A 326 -6.98 -5.58 -12.94
C VAL A 326 -8.44 -5.53 -12.52
N ILE A 327 -9.37 -5.83 -13.42
CA ILE A 327 -10.81 -5.78 -13.12
C ILE A 327 -11.17 -6.86 -12.08
N GLU A 328 -10.72 -8.09 -12.30
CA GLU A 328 -11.04 -9.21 -11.41
C GLU A 328 -10.53 -8.97 -9.98
N PHE A 329 -9.28 -8.53 -9.82
CA PHE A 329 -8.74 -8.21 -8.50
C PHE A 329 -9.34 -6.94 -7.89
N SER A 330 -9.68 -5.92 -8.69
CA SER A 330 -10.33 -4.71 -8.18
C SER A 330 -11.72 -5.02 -7.61
N LEU A 331 -12.52 -5.82 -8.33
CA LEU A 331 -13.85 -6.23 -7.87
C LEU A 331 -13.76 -7.20 -6.69
N CYS A 332 -12.79 -8.12 -6.66
CA CYS A 332 -12.54 -8.93 -5.47
C CYS A 332 -12.19 -8.05 -4.26
N LEU A 333 -11.33 -7.05 -4.45
CA LEU A 333 -10.91 -6.16 -3.37
C LEU A 333 -12.07 -5.30 -2.87
N LEU A 334 -13.04 -4.93 -3.72
CA LEU A 334 -14.28 -4.28 -3.29
C LEU A 334 -14.94 -5.05 -2.16
N PHE A 335 -15.22 -6.33 -2.37
CA PHE A 335 -15.88 -7.15 -1.35
C PHE A 335 -14.96 -7.50 -0.17
N ALA A 336 -13.68 -7.80 -0.41
CA ALA A 336 -12.74 -8.09 0.68
C ALA A 336 -12.53 -6.88 1.61
N LYS A 337 -12.42 -5.66 1.04
CA LYS A 337 -12.28 -4.42 1.82
C LYS A 337 -13.62 -4.05 2.47
N LEU A 338 -14.76 -4.35 1.85
CA LEU A 338 -16.09 -4.24 2.47
C LEU A 338 -16.15 -5.06 3.76
N VAL A 339 -15.78 -6.34 3.71
CA VAL A 339 -15.79 -7.24 4.88
C VAL A 339 -14.84 -6.74 5.96
N SER A 340 -13.58 -6.45 5.59
CA SER A 340 -12.56 -5.94 6.50
C SER A 340 -13.00 -4.65 7.20
N TYR A 341 -13.49 -3.64 6.47
CA TYR A 341 -13.84 -2.34 7.05
C TYR A 341 -15.15 -2.39 7.83
N THR A 342 -16.13 -3.20 7.40
CA THR A 342 -17.34 -3.43 8.20
C THR A 342 -16.97 -3.99 9.56
N PHE A 343 -16.16 -5.05 9.58
CA PHE A 343 -15.72 -5.67 10.82
C PHE A 343 -14.88 -4.68 11.65
N LEU A 344 -13.92 -3.97 11.05
CA LEU A 344 -13.06 -3.01 11.72
C LEU A 344 -13.82 -1.87 12.44
N PHE A 345 -14.88 -1.34 11.83
CA PHE A 345 -15.64 -0.23 12.38
C PHE A 345 -16.74 -0.67 13.35
N TRP A 346 -17.35 -1.84 13.13
CA TRP A 346 -18.44 -2.33 13.96
C TRP A 346 -17.99 -3.22 15.11
N LEU A 347 -16.82 -3.86 15.02
CA LEU A 347 -16.35 -4.80 16.04
C LEU A 347 -16.29 -4.21 17.46
N PRO A 348 -15.74 -3.00 17.69
CA PRO A 348 -15.76 -2.41 19.04
C PRO A 348 -17.19 -2.21 19.56
N LEU A 349 -18.10 -1.74 18.69
CA LEU A 349 -19.50 -1.52 19.05
C LEU A 349 -20.22 -2.84 19.36
N TYR A 350 -19.95 -3.89 18.57
CA TYR A 350 -20.46 -5.24 18.80
C TYR A 350 -20.02 -5.75 20.17
N ILE A 351 -18.71 -5.72 20.47
CA ILE A 351 -18.15 -6.17 21.75
C ILE A 351 -18.73 -5.38 22.93
N THR A 352 -18.83 -4.04 22.82
CA THR A 352 -19.44 -3.22 23.88
C THR A 352 -20.90 -3.62 24.16
N LYS A 353 -21.67 -3.96 23.11
CA LYS A 353 -23.08 -4.32 23.26
C LYS A 353 -23.32 -5.75 23.74
N THR A 354 -22.52 -6.71 23.27
CA THR A 354 -22.71 -8.13 23.60
C THR A 354 -22.02 -8.53 24.89
N ALA A 355 -20.81 -8.01 25.14
CA ALA A 355 -20.03 -8.35 26.32
C ALA A 355 -20.18 -7.33 27.47
N HIS A 356 -21.01 -6.30 27.30
CA HIS A 356 -21.23 -5.20 28.26
C HIS A 356 -19.92 -4.57 28.77
N LEU A 357 -18.88 -4.55 27.93
CA LEU A 357 -17.58 -3.97 28.24
C LEU A 357 -17.59 -2.46 28.00
N ASP A 358 -16.80 -1.72 28.78
CA ASP A 358 -16.57 -0.30 28.52
C ASP A 358 -15.95 -0.07 27.13
N ALA A 359 -16.13 1.14 26.58
CA ALA A 359 -15.67 1.48 25.24
C ALA A 359 -14.14 1.36 25.07
N LYS A 360 -13.36 1.59 26.14
CA LYS A 360 -11.91 1.48 26.12
C LYS A 360 -11.48 0.02 25.98
N LYS A 361 -12.01 -0.88 26.82
CA LYS A 361 -11.73 -2.32 26.80
C LYS A 361 -12.18 -2.96 25.49
N ALA A 362 -13.34 -2.57 24.97
CA ALA A 362 -13.81 -3.04 23.67
C ALA A 362 -12.91 -2.56 22.53
N GLY A 363 -12.44 -1.31 22.59
CA GLY A 363 -11.43 -0.77 21.69
C GLY A 363 -10.12 -1.56 21.74
N ASP A 364 -9.58 -1.77 22.95
CA ASP A 364 -8.36 -2.55 23.18
C ASP A 364 -8.49 -3.98 22.64
N LEU A 365 -9.62 -4.66 22.90
CA LEU A 365 -9.87 -6.02 22.40
C LEU A 365 -9.97 -6.06 20.87
N SER A 366 -10.57 -5.04 20.25
CA SER A 366 -10.70 -4.96 18.78
C SER A 366 -9.35 -4.88 18.06
N THR A 367 -8.30 -4.38 18.72
CA THR A 367 -6.95 -4.29 18.14
C THR A 367 -6.36 -5.67 17.79
N LEU A 368 -6.83 -6.74 18.43
CA LEU A 368 -6.40 -8.11 18.12
C LEU A 368 -6.77 -8.54 16.71
N PHE A 369 -7.85 -7.99 16.14
CA PHE A 369 -8.17 -8.20 14.73
C PHE A 369 -7.09 -7.62 13.81
N ASP A 370 -6.57 -6.43 14.15
CA ASP A 370 -5.47 -5.81 13.41
C ASP A 370 -4.16 -6.61 13.57
N VAL A 371 -3.88 -7.15 14.77
CA VAL A 371 -2.73 -8.05 15.03
C VAL A 371 -2.83 -9.32 14.18
N GLY A 372 -4.01 -9.95 14.16
CA GLY A 372 -4.28 -11.08 13.28
C GLY A 372 -4.01 -10.73 11.81
N GLY A 373 -4.42 -9.52 11.40
CA GLY A 373 -4.18 -9.01 10.05
C GLY A 373 -2.71 -8.83 9.66
N ILE A 374 -1.84 -8.45 10.61
CA ILE A 374 -0.37 -8.40 10.39
C ILE A 374 0.13 -9.80 10.01
N VAL A 375 -0.21 -10.79 10.84
CA VAL A 375 0.21 -12.19 10.64
C VAL A 375 -0.37 -12.73 9.33
N GLY A 376 -1.66 -12.50 9.07
CA GLY A 376 -2.34 -12.93 7.85
C GLY A 376 -1.76 -12.32 6.59
N GLY A 377 -1.47 -11.03 6.58
CA GLY A 377 -0.86 -10.34 5.44
C GLY A 377 0.54 -10.88 5.10
N ILE A 378 1.37 -11.11 6.12
CA ILE A 378 2.70 -11.71 5.95
C ILE A 378 2.59 -13.15 5.45
N LEU A 379 1.71 -13.96 6.05
CA LEU A 379 1.50 -15.35 5.63
C LEU A 379 0.96 -15.44 4.20
N ALA A 380 -0.02 -14.62 3.83
CA ALA A 380 -0.54 -14.53 2.47
C ALA A 380 0.57 -14.18 1.47
N GLY A 381 1.43 -13.22 1.84
CA GLY A 381 2.62 -12.85 1.08
C GLY A 381 3.59 -14.02 0.86
N VAL A 382 3.95 -14.71 1.94
CA VAL A 382 4.88 -15.87 1.90
C VAL A 382 4.30 -17.03 1.11
N ILE A 383 3.06 -17.41 1.38
CA ILE A 383 2.39 -18.54 0.73
C ILE A 383 2.27 -18.26 -0.76
N SER A 384 1.82 -17.06 -1.14
CA SER A 384 1.65 -16.71 -2.54
C SER A 384 2.98 -16.58 -3.30
N ASP A 385 4.07 -16.14 -2.65
CA ASP A 385 5.42 -16.15 -3.23
C ASP A 385 5.93 -17.59 -3.44
N LYS A 386 5.72 -18.48 -2.45
CA LYS A 386 6.15 -19.89 -2.54
C LYS A 386 5.38 -20.66 -3.61
N LEU A 387 4.08 -20.44 -3.70
CA LEU A 387 3.22 -21.12 -4.67
C LEU A 387 3.27 -20.48 -6.07
N GLY A 388 3.67 -19.21 -6.17
CA GLY A 388 3.56 -18.42 -7.41
C GLY A 388 2.10 -18.18 -7.84
N LYS A 389 1.14 -18.35 -6.92
CA LYS A 389 -0.31 -18.32 -7.18
C LYS A 389 -0.98 -17.30 -6.27
N ARG A 390 -1.14 -16.07 -6.77
CA ARG A 390 -1.70 -14.95 -6.00
C ARG A 390 -3.20 -15.11 -5.79
N ALA A 391 -3.93 -15.41 -6.88
CA ALA A 391 -5.39 -15.51 -6.84
C ALA A 391 -5.84 -16.71 -6.01
N THR A 392 -5.18 -17.85 -6.16
CA THR A 392 -5.46 -19.07 -5.39
C THR A 392 -5.25 -18.83 -3.89
N THR A 393 -4.18 -18.12 -3.51
CA THR A 393 -3.93 -17.80 -2.09
C THR A 393 -5.06 -16.94 -1.51
N CYS A 394 -5.47 -15.87 -2.21
CA CYS A 394 -6.60 -15.06 -1.79
C CYS A 394 -7.89 -15.88 -1.68
N ALA A 395 -8.17 -16.72 -2.68
CA ALA A 395 -9.39 -17.53 -2.72
C ALA A 395 -9.47 -18.53 -1.56
N VAL A 396 -8.38 -19.22 -1.23
CA VAL A 396 -8.38 -20.14 -0.07
C VAL A 396 -8.64 -19.39 1.23
N MET A 397 -8.00 -18.24 1.43
CA MET A 397 -8.20 -17.44 2.65
C MET A 397 -9.63 -16.89 2.76
N LEU A 398 -10.21 -16.37 1.67
CA LEU A 398 -11.60 -15.90 1.63
C LEU A 398 -12.61 -17.03 1.86
N LEU A 399 -12.37 -18.22 1.29
CA LEU A 399 -13.21 -19.40 1.50
C LEU A 399 -13.23 -19.84 2.96
N LEU A 400 -12.09 -19.76 3.64
CA LEU A 400 -11.98 -20.05 5.07
C LEU A 400 -12.54 -18.92 5.95
N ALA A 401 -12.50 -17.67 5.48
CA ALA A 401 -12.98 -16.52 6.25
C ALA A 401 -14.50 -16.58 6.50
N ALA A 402 -15.30 -16.94 5.48
CA ALA A 402 -16.76 -16.96 5.58
C ALA A 402 -17.32 -17.81 6.75
N PRO A 403 -16.97 -19.10 6.92
CA PRO A 403 -17.45 -19.89 8.06
C PRO A 403 -16.87 -19.41 9.40
N ILE A 404 -15.64 -18.88 9.41
CA ILE A 404 -14.98 -18.39 10.61
C ILE A 404 -15.62 -17.10 11.14
N LEU A 405 -16.04 -16.20 10.24
CA LEU A 405 -16.75 -14.97 10.61
C LEU A 405 -18.11 -15.27 11.25
N TYR A 406 -18.84 -16.26 10.76
CA TYR A 406 -20.07 -16.71 11.41
C TYR A 406 -19.77 -17.44 12.73
N GLY A 407 -18.76 -18.31 12.75
CA GLY A 407 -18.33 -19.01 13.96
C GLY A 407 -17.87 -18.07 15.08
N PHE A 408 -17.42 -16.84 14.76
CA PHE A 408 -17.05 -15.84 15.75
C PHE A 408 -18.22 -15.48 16.69
N SER A 409 -19.45 -15.33 16.19
CA SER A 409 -20.59 -14.99 17.05
C SER A 409 -20.81 -16.07 18.10
N MET A 410 -20.84 -17.34 17.67
CA MET A 410 -21.06 -18.50 18.54
C MET A 410 -19.88 -18.75 19.50
N ILE A 411 -18.65 -18.66 19.01
CA ILE A 411 -17.46 -19.00 19.80
C ILE A 411 -17.13 -17.90 20.83
N SER A 412 -17.50 -16.65 20.54
CA SER A 412 -17.27 -15.53 21.45
C SER A 412 -18.04 -15.63 22.77
N GLU A 413 -19.16 -16.37 22.79
CA GLU A 413 -19.97 -16.59 23.99
C GLU A 413 -19.29 -17.48 25.04
N PHE A 414 -18.33 -18.32 24.64
CA PHE A 414 -17.59 -19.21 25.56
C PHE A 414 -16.52 -18.49 26.40
N GLY A 415 -16.36 -17.18 26.22
CA GLY A 415 -15.53 -16.31 27.06
C GLY A 415 -14.42 -15.59 26.33
N LEU A 416 -13.56 -14.93 27.11
CA LEU A 416 -12.53 -14.01 26.59
C LEU A 416 -11.44 -14.73 25.77
N GLY A 417 -10.97 -15.90 26.21
CA GLY A 417 -9.92 -16.66 25.53
C GLY A 417 -10.31 -17.07 24.09
N PRO A 418 -11.46 -17.76 23.90
CA PRO A 418 -11.98 -18.09 22.58
C PRO A 418 -12.23 -16.84 21.70
N THR A 419 -12.73 -15.75 22.28
CA THR A 419 -12.90 -14.47 21.58
C THR A 419 -11.57 -13.95 21.03
N ILE A 420 -10.51 -13.91 21.85
CA ILE A 420 -9.16 -13.49 21.43
C ILE A 420 -8.66 -14.35 20.27
N GLY A 421 -8.77 -15.68 20.40
CA GLY A 421 -8.35 -16.61 19.36
C GLY A 421 -9.08 -16.37 18.04
N MET A 422 -10.40 -16.22 18.08
CA MET A 422 -11.19 -15.98 16.87
C MET A 422 -10.90 -14.61 16.25
N LEU A 423 -10.67 -13.56 17.03
CA LEU A 423 -10.29 -12.24 16.50
C LEU A 423 -8.99 -12.29 15.72
N LEU A 424 -7.99 -13.03 16.22
CA LEU A 424 -6.71 -13.21 15.51
C LEU A 424 -6.90 -13.99 14.21
N VAL A 425 -7.70 -15.06 14.22
CA VAL A 425 -7.96 -15.89 13.03
C VAL A 425 -8.78 -15.13 11.99
N CYS A 426 -9.89 -14.49 12.39
CA CYS A 426 -10.69 -13.61 11.55
C CYS A 426 -9.82 -12.50 10.93
N GLY A 427 -9.01 -11.83 11.76
CA GLY A 427 -8.09 -10.79 11.33
C GLY A 427 -7.12 -11.31 10.26
N GLY A 428 -6.54 -12.48 10.47
CA GLY A 428 -5.60 -13.08 9.53
C GLY A 428 -6.24 -13.47 8.20
N LEU A 429 -7.40 -14.13 8.23
CA LEU A 429 -8.09 -14.61 7.03
C LEU A 429 -8.73 -13.49 6.22
N VAL A 430 -9.28 -12.46 6.87
CA VAL A 430 -9.93 -11.32 6.19
C VAL A 430 -8.90 -10.31 5.68
N ASN A 431 -7.93 -9.93 6.49
CA ASN A 431 -6.96 -8.90 6.08
C ASN A 431 -5.83 -9.46 5.20
N GLY A 432 -5.61 -10.78 5.16
CA GLY A 432 -4.62 -11.41 4.30
C GLY A 432 -4.85 -11.17 2.80
N PRO A 433 -6.02 -11.53 2.22
CA PRO A 433 -6.40 -11.22 0.84
C PRO A 433 -6.37 -9.72 0.55
N TYR A 434 -6.92 -8.92 1.47
CA TYR A 434 -6.86 -7.45 1.38
C TYR A 434 -5.42 -6.96 1.22
N ALA A 435 -4.51 -7.38 2.11
CA ALA A 435 -3.11 -7.00 2.09
C ALA A 435 -2.42 -7.46 0.81
N LEU A 436 -2.64 -8.70 0.40
CA LEU A 436 -1.98 -9.30 -0.76
C LEU A 436 -2.42 -8.63 -2.06
N ILE A 437 -3.72 -8.33 -2.21
CA ILE A 437 -4.27 -7.71 -3.42
C ILE A 437 -3.82 -6.26 -3.54
N THR A 438 -3.96 -5.49 -2.46
CA THR A 438 -3.64 -4.06 -2.44
C THR A 438 -2.17 -3.79 -2.74
N THR A 439 -1.27 -4.69 -2.33
CA THR A 439 0.18 -4.47 -2.44
C THR A 439 0.83 -5.30 -3.54
N ALA A 440 1.08 -6.59 -3.30
CA ALA A 440 1.86 -7.43 -4.20
C ALA A 440 1.18 -7.60 -5.57
N VAL A 441 -0.12 -7.86 -5.58
CA VAL A 441 -0.88 -8.00 -6.84
C VAL A 441 -0.96 -6.67 -7.59
N ALA A 442 -1.26 -5.57 -6.91
CA ALA A 442 -1.26 -4.25 -7.53
C ALA A 442 0.11 -3.91 -8.14
N ALA A 443 1.20 -4.24 -7.45
CA ALA A 443 2.55 -4.06 -7.97
C ALA A 443 2.89 -4.98 -9.15
N ASP A 444 2.42 -6.23 -9.13
CA ASP A 444 2.59 -7.18 -10.23
C ASP A 444 1.82 -6.74 -11.48
N LEU A 445 0.59 -6.26 -11.33
CA LEU A 445 -0.24 -5.73 -12.42
C LEU A 445 0.28 -4.38 -12.94
N GLY A 446 0.70 -3.49 -12.03
CA GLY A 446 1.29 -2.19 -12.36
C GLY A 446 2.67 -2.27 -13.01
N THR A 447 3.31 -3.44 -12.99
CA THR A 447 4.58 -3.71 -13.69
C THR A 447 4.47 -4.87 -14.70
N HIS A 448 3.23 -5.15 -15.14
CA HIS A 448 2.91 -6.21 -16.08
C HIS A 448 3.61 -6.02 -17.43
N LYS A 449 3.89 -7.13 -18.14
CA LYS A 449 4.66 -7.11 -19.40
C LYS A 449 3.99 -6.26 -20.50
N SER A 450 2.67 -6.12 -20.47
CA SER A 450 1.91 -5.26 -21.39
C SER A 450 2.28 -3.78 -21.29
N LEU A 451 2.89 -3.36 -20.17
CA LEU A 451 3.27 -1.97 -19.92
C LEU A 451 4.66 -1.62 -20.47
N LYS A 452 5.39 -2.56 -21.09
CA LYS A 452 6.72 -2.35 -21.71
C LYS A 452 7.72 -1.59 -20.81
N GLY A 453 7.66 -1.80 -19.49
CA GLY A 453 8.57 -1.14 -18.55
C GLY A 453 8.15 0.26 -18.11
N ASN A 454 6.94 0.73 -18.44
CA ASN A 454 6.41 1.99 -17.96
C ASN A 454 6.17 1.94 -16.44
N ALA A 455 7.15 2.41 -15.67
CA ALA A 455 7.08 2.46 -14.20
C ALA A 455 6.01 3.44 -13.68
N ARG A 456 5.59 4.43 -14.48
CA ARG A 456 4.56 5.40 -14.06
C ARG A 456 3.19 4.73 -13.90
N ALA A 457 2.85 3.78 -14.77
CA ALA A 457 1.57 3.06 -14.74
C ALA A 457 1.26 2.32 -13.43
N LEU A 458 2.26 2.07 -12.59
CA LEU A 458 2.09 1.45 -11.27
C LEU A 458 1.17 2.29 -10.36
N SER A 459 1.30 3.61 -10.40
CA SER A 459 0.48 4.53 -9.59
C SER A 459 -1.00 4.42 -9.99
N THR A 460 -1.33 4.52 -11.28
CA THR A 460 -2.72 4.42 -11.75
C THR A 460 -3.32 3.04 -11.49
N VAL A 461 -2.59 1.94 -11.74
CA VAL A 461 -3.13 0.59 -11.51
C VAL A 461 -3.43 0.37 -10.02
N THR A 462 -2.49 0.76 -9.16
CA THR A 462 -2.68 0.67 -7.71
C THR A 462 -3.86 1.51 -7.23
N ALA A 463 -4.01 2.71 -7.78
CA ALA A 463 -5.11 3.61 -7.47
C ALA A 463 -6.48 3.09 -7.94
N ILE A 464 -6.56 2.43 -9.10
CA ILE A 464 -7.80 1.80 -9.58
C ILE A 464 -8.22 0.65 -8.66
N ILE A 465 -7.27 -0.21 -8.30
CA ILE A 465 -7.52 -1.35 -7.43
C ILE A 465 -7.99 -0.86 -6.06
N ASP A 466 -7.22 0.00 -5.39
CA ASP A 466 -7.59 0.49 -4.06
C ASP A 466 -8.79 1.44 -4.06
N GLY A 467 -8.99 2.23 -5.12
CA GLY A 467 -10.18 3.07 -5.31
C GLY A 467 -11.45 2.22 -5.38
N THR A 468 -11.44 1.15 -6.17
CA THR A 468 -12.55 0.18 -6.26
C THR A 468 -12.77 -0.53 -4.92
N GLY A 469 -11.69 -0.93 -4.25
CA GLY A 469 -11.73 -1.44 -2.87
C GLY A 469 -12.42 -0.48 -1.91
N SER A 470 -12.07 0.80 -1.98
CA SER A 470 -12.56 1.85 -1.08
C SER A 470 -14.06 2.14 -1.26
N VAL A 471 -14.62 1.89 -2.44
CA VAL A 471 -16.08 1.87 -2.63
C VAL A 471 -16.73 0.82 -1.72
N GLY A 472 -16.17 -0.39 -1.68
CA GLY A 472 -16.64 -1.44 -0.78
C GLY A 472 -16.51 -1.07 0.70
N ALA A 473 -15.40 -0.43 1.07
CA ALA A 473 -15.19 0.11 2.41
C ALA A 473 -16.25 1.16 2.82
N ALA A 474 -16.77 1.95 1.87
CA ALA A 474 -17.85 2.91 2.11
C ALA A 474 -19.22 2.24 2.25
N ILE A 475 -19.48 1.21 1.43
CA ILE A 475 -20.77 0.50 1.39
C ILE A 475 -20.96 -0.40 2.62
N GLY A 476 -19.92 -1.10 3.07
CA GLY A 476 -20.01 -2.11 4.12
C GLY A 476 -20.56 -1.61 5.46
N PRO A 477 -19.92 -0.63 6.11
CA PRO A 477 -20.39 -0.06 7.37
C PRO A 477 -21.80 0.55 7.26
N LEU A 478 -22.16 1.09 6.10
CA LEU A 478 -23.50 1.63 5.82
C LEU A 478 -24.56 0.51 5.83
N LEU A 479 -24.31 -0.56 5.08
CA LEU A 479 -25.21 -1.73 5.05
C LEU A 479 -25.32 -2.39 6.42
N ALA A 480 -24.20 -2.56 7.13
CA ALA A 480 -24.19 -3.09 8.48
C ALA A 480 -25.00 -2.21 9.45
N GLY A 481 -24.97 -0.89 9.29
CA GLY A 481 -25.80 0.03 10.07
C GLY A 481 -27.29 -0.22 9.90
N VAL A 482 -27.74 -0.43 8.67
CA VAL A 482 -29.14 -0.75 8.37
C VAL A 482 -29.50 -2.15 8.87
N LEU A 483 -28.68 -3.16 8.57
CA LEU A 483 -28.96 -4.55 8.90
C LEU A 483 -28.89 -4.85 10.40
N SER A 484 -28.03 -4.14 11.15
CA SER A 484 -27.91 -4.32 12.61
C SER A 484 -29.21 -3.99 13.37
N SER A 485 -30.16 -3.27 12.75
CA SER A 485 -31.48 -3.01 13.34
C SER A 485 -32.35 -4.25 13.45
N GLN A 486 -32.12 -5.26 12.61
CA GLN A 486 -32.89 -6.51 12.55
C GLN A 486 -32.22 -7.66 13.32
N GLY A 487 -31.00 -7.47 13.80
CA GLY A 487 -30.20 -8.48 14.50
C GLY A 487 -28.77 -8.56 13.95
N TRP A 488 -27.85 -9.09 14.76
CA TRP A 488 -26.44 -9.19 14.38
C TRP A 488 -26.18 -10.27 13.32
N ASP A 489 -26.99 -11.32 13.29
CA ASP A 489 -26.86 -12.41 12.32
C ASP A 489 -26.98 -11.92 10.86
N GLN A 490 -27.84 -10.92 10.62
CA GLN A 490 -27.99 -10.32 9.28
C GLN A 490 -26.70 -9.64 8.81
N VAL A 491 -25.93 -9.05 9.73
CA VAL A 491 -24.62 -8.47 9.41
C VAL A 491 -23.65 -9.58 9.04
N PHE A 492 -23.60 -10.68 9.79
CA PHE A 492 -22.74 -11.82 9.46
C PHE A 492 -23.10 -12.48 8.13
N TYR A 493 -24.39 -12.66 7.81
CA TYR A 493 -24.81 -13.17 6.50
C TYR A 493 -24.41 -12.25 5.35
N MET A 494 -24.50 -10.93 5.54
CA MET A 494 -24.00 -9.97 4.56
C MET A 494 -22.48 -10.12 4.33
N LEU A 495 -21.69 -10.31 5.39
CA LEU A 495 -20.24 -10.52 5.27
C LEU A 495 -19.91 -11.81 4.52
N MET A 496 -20.60 -12.92 4.84
CA MET A 496 -20.44 -14.19 4.13
C MET A 496 -20.81 -14.09 2.65
N ALA A 497 -21.90 -13.39 2.33
CA ALA A 497 -22.31 -13.16 0.96
C ALA A 497 -21.28 -12.32 0.18
N ALA A 498 -20.68 -11.31 0.82
CA ALA A 498 -19.61 -10.51 0.23
C ALA A 498 -18.35 -11.36 -0.06
N ASP A 499 -17.91 -12.20 0.89
CA ASP A 499 -16.78 -13.12 0.67
C ASP A 499 -17.06 -14.11 -0.47
N PHE A 500 -18.29 -14.66 -0.53
CA PHE A 500 -18.70 -15.54 -1.61
C PHE A 500 -18.66 -14.84 -2.98
N LEU A 501 -19.15 -13.60 -3.08
CA LEU A 501 -19.07 -12.80 -4.30
C LEU A 501 -17.61 -12.51 -4.70
N ALA A 502 -16.74 -12.21 -3.73
CA ALA A 502 -15.30 -12.02 -3.95
C ALA A 502 -14.66 -13.28 -4.58
N LEU A 503 -15.02 -14.46 -4.07
CA LEU A 503 -14.54 -15.75 -4.58
C LEU A 503 -14.99 -16.02 -6.01
N LEU A 504 -16.27 -15.77 -6.32
CA LEU A 504 -16.81 -15.95 -7.67
C LEU A 504 -16.06 -15.09 -8.69
N LEU A 505 -15.70 -13.86 -8.33
CA LEU A 505 -14.97 -12.94 -9.19
C LEU A 505 -13.52 -13.36 -9.43
N LEU A 506 -12.89 -14.04 -8.47
CA LEU A 506 -11.54 -14.60 -8.63
C LEU A 506 -11.53 -15.96 -9.34
N LEU A 507 -12.66 -16.66 -9.44
CA LEU A 507 -12.72 -18.05 -9.89
C LEU A 507 -12.01 -18.28 -11.22
N ARG A 508 -12.25 -17.42 -12.22
CA ARG A 508 -11.59 -17.52 -13.54
C ARG A 508 -10.06 -17.49 -13.43
N LEU A 509 -9.53 -16.61 -12.58
CA LEU A 509 -8.10 -16.45 -12.39
C LEU A 509 -7.50 -17.62 -11.60
N VAL A 510 -8.23 -18.13 -10.61
CA VAL A 510 -7.87 -19.35 -9.87
C VAL A 510 -7.80 -20.54 -10.82
N THR A 511 -8.83 -20.76 -11.66
CA THR A 511 -8.83 -21.84 -12.65
C THR A 511 -7.64 -21.72 -13.61
N LYS A 512 -7.29 -20.50 -14.03
CA LYS A 512 -6.10 -20.25 -14.85
C LYS A 512 -4.79 -20.60 -14.12
N GLU A 513 -4.64 -20.21 -12.86
CA GLU A 513 -3.45 -20.53 -12.05
C GLU A 513 -3.32 -22.04 -11.76
N LEU A 514 -4.44 -22.74 -11.57
CA LEU A 514 -4.46 -24.19 -11.32
C LEU A 514 -4.13 -24.97 -12.59
N THR A 515 -4.73 -24.60 -13.74
CA THR A 515 -4.49 -25.26 -15.04
C THR A 515 -3.09 -25.00 -15.59
N SER A 516 -2.56 -23.78 -15.40
CA SER A 516 -1.20 -23.43 -15.85
C SER A 516 -0.10 -24.16 -15.06
N GLY A 517 -0.41 -24.65 -13.86
CA GLY A 517 0.53 -25.40 -13.01
C GLY A 517 0.85 -26.82 -13.50
N ASN A 518 0.07 -27.36 -14.45
CA ASN A 518 0.28 -28.70 -15.00
C ASN A 518 1.24 -28.72 -16.21
N VAL A 519 1.74 -27.58 -16.65
CA VAL A 519 2.79 -27.51 -17.68
C VAL A 519 4.14 -27.47 -16.97
N VAL A 520 4.74 -28.65 -16.76
CA VAL A 520 6.14 -28.78 -16.33
C VAL A 520 7.00 -28.03 -17.35
N LYS A 521 7.56 -26.88 -16.95
CA LYS A 521 8.67 -26.30 -17.72
C LYS A 521 9.84 -27.27 -17.60
N PRO A 522 10.36 -27.84 -18.71
CA PRO A 522 11.57 -28.64 -18.62
C PRO A 522 12.67 -27.76 -18.01
N ARG A 523 13.34 -28.29 -16.98
CA ARG A 523 14.58 -27.70 -16.46
C ARG A 523 15.50 -27.54 -17.66
N SER A 524 15.97 -26.32 -17.91
CA SER A 524 17.04 -26.07 -18.86
C SER A 524 18.25 -26.90 -18.43
N GLY A 525 18.43 -28.04 -19.08
CA GLY A 525 19.63 -28.87 -18.95
C GLY A 525 20.83 -28.05 -19.40
N SER A 526 21.91 -28.20 -18.65
CA SER A 526 23.25 -27.81 -19.04
C SER A 526 23.57 -28.38 -20.42
N THR A 527 23.57 -27.55 -21.45
CA THR A 527 24.23 -27.89 -22.71
C THR A 527 25.73 -27.70 -22.51
N THR A 528 26.41 -28.79 -22.20
CA THR A 528 27.83 -28.96 -22.55
C THR A 528 27.91 -28.93 -24.07
N VAL A 529 28.54 -27.89 -24.61
CA VAL A 529 28.90 -27.84 -26.03
C VAL A 529 30.27 -28.50 -26.13
N GLU A 530 30.32 -29.70 -26.72
CA GLU A 530 31.55 -30.29 -27.26
C GLU A 530 31.79 -29.72 -28.66
N ASP A 531 33.06 -29.38 -28.91
CA ASP A 531 33.60 -28.92 -30.18
C ASP A 531 33.63 -30.02 -31.26
N GLY A 532 33.37 -29.65 -32.51
CA GLY A 532 33.66 -30.48 -33.69
C GLY A 532 33.14 -29.90 -35.01
N PRO A 533 33.88 -30.00 -36.15
CA PRO A 533 34.03 -28.88 -37.08
C PRO A 533 33.09 -28.87 -38.30
N THR A 534 32.98 -27.65 -38.84
CA THR A 534 32.59 -27.23 -40.20
C THR A 534 32.69 -28.27 -41.32
N ALA A 535 31.60 -28.42 -42.09
CA ALA A 535 31.66 -28.67 -43.53
C ALA A 535 30.38 -28.14 -44.22
N LEU A 536 30.61 -27.54 -45.39
CA LEU A 536 29.67 -26.89 -46.29
C LEU A 536 28.55 -27.81 -46.82
N GLY A 537 27.43 -27.23 -47.23
CA GLY A 537 26.48 -27.90 -48.12
C GLY A 537 25.15 -27.19 -48.32
N VAL A 538 25.17 -25.99 -48.89
CA VAL A 538 23.97 -25.38 -49.51
C VAL A 538 23.70 -26.14 -50.81
N PHE A 539 22.59 -26.87 -50.90
CA PHE A 539 21.96 -27.18 -52.18
C PHE A 539 20.44 -27.17 -52.06
N GLN A 540 19.86 -26.77 -53.18
CA GLN A 540 18.58 -26.12 -53.41
C GLN A 540 17.58 -27.13 -54.00
N PHE A 541 16.31 -26.71 -54.06
CA PHE A 541 15.17 -27.20 -54.86
C PHE A 541 14.15 -28.14 -54.20
N GLY A 542 12.90 -27.67 -54.29
CA GLY A 542 11.67 -28.42 -53.99
C GLY A 542 10.46 -27.57 -54.37
N HIS A 543 10.31 -27.26 -55.66
CA HIS A 543 9.00 -26.90 -56.24
C HIS A 543 8.25 -28.21 -56.52
N GLY A 544 7.01 -28.30 -56.05
CA GLY A 544 6.14 -29.45 -56.29
C GLY A 544 4.75 -29.18 -55.75
N THR A 545 3.93 -28.51 -56.56
CA THR A 545 2.47 -28.47 -56.49
C THR A 545 1.89 -29.87 -56.66
N GLU A 546 0.85 -30.23 -55.90
CA GLU A 546 -0.42 -30.79 -56.40
C GLU A 546 -1.35 -31.26 -55.25
N TRP A 547 -2.62 -30.81 -55.37
CA TRP A 547 -3.87 -31.15 -54.64
C TRP A 547 -4.12 -30.58 -53.25
#